data_AF-A0A087CSI8-F1
#
_entry.id   AF-A0A087CSI8-F1
#
_cell.length_a   1.000
_cell.length_b   1.000
_cell.length_c   1.000
_cell.angle_alpha   90.00
_cell.angle_beta   90.00
_cell.angle_gamma   90.00
#
_symmetry.space_group_name_H-M   'P 1'
#
loop_
_entity.id
_entity.type
_entity.pdbx_description
1 polymer ?
#
loop_
_entity_poly.entity_id
_entity_poly.type
_entity_poly.pdbx_seq_one_letter_code
_entity_poly.pdbx_strand_id
1 'polypeptide(L)'
;MGNPSKSKGTSMETWTVRYLAWALQDTRIDRMPLKGRLDEGDIRGVRFRGEPVCVECKDTKEPQYREHWRQTLVEMANMDTPYGVLVKHRKGVGVKSLKGMGAQMAVMDEDTFERFLTGLTGLHVADLAELTEQLRGEARRVPRNPHLVWLPLERFALILNDGLPLGPDA
;
A
#
# COMPACT_ATOMS: atom_id res chain seq x y z
N MET A 1 -5.99 -30.91 -2.36
CA MET A 1 -5.06 -29.82 -2.74
C MET A 1 -5.84 -28.53 -2.87
N GLY A 2 -5.48 -27.47 -2.14
CA GLY A 2 -6.18 -26.18 -2.23
C GLY A 2 -5.87 -25.44 -3.54
N ASN A 3 -6.75 -24.53 -3.95
CA ASN A 3 -6.55 -23.71 -5.15
C ASN A 3 -5.29 -22.82 -4.97
N PRO A 4 -4.22 -23.01 -5.78
CA PRO A 4 -2.96 -22.29 -5.61
C PRO A 4 -3.08 -20.77 -5.70
N SER A 5 -4.01 -20.26 -6.52
CA SER A 5 -4.26 -18.81 -6.63
C SER A 5 -4.83 -18.23 -5.34
N LYS A 6 -5.75 -18.97 -4.70
CA LYS A 6 -6.30 -18.57 -3.39
C LYS A 6 -5.22 -18.55 -2.31
N SER A 7 -4.34 -19.56 -2.32
CA SER A 7 -3.20 -19.63 -1.38
C SER A 7 -2.22 -18.46 -1.55
N LYS A 8 -1.96 -18.04 -2.78
CA LYS A 8 -1.12 -16.87 -3.09
C LYS A 8 -1.72 -15.56 -2.62
N GLY A 9 -2.99 -15.31 -2.92
CA GLY A 9 -3.72 -14.14 -2.42
C GLY A 9 -3.69 -14.06 -0.90
N THR A 10 -4.07 -15.15 -0.22
CA THR A 10 -4.00 -15.21 1.25
C THR A 10 -2.58 -14.99 1.79
N SER A 11 -1.54 -15.47 1.10
CA SER A 11 -0.15 -15.22 1.48
C SER A 11 0.22 -13.75 1.32
N MET A 12 -0.23 -13.09 0.26
CA MET A 12 0.00 -11.66 0.01
C MET A 12 -0.66 -10.80 1.10
N GLU A 13 -1.94 -11.03 1.40
CA GLU A 13 -2.66 -10.34 2.48
C GLU A 13 -1.97 -10.55 3.83
N THR A 14 -1.65 -11.81 4.17
CA THR A 14 -1.03 -12.16 5.47
C THR A 14 0.32 -11.46 5.65
N TRP A 15 1.15 -11.43 4.62
CA TRP A 15 2.46 -10.78 4.72
C TRP A 15 2.38 -9.27 4.63
N THR A 16 1.38 -8.71 3.93
CA THR A 16 1.10 -7.26 3.97
C THR A 16 0.76 -6.82 5.40
N VAL A 17 -0.14 -7.54 6.11
CA VAL A 17 -0.43 -7.28 7.53
C VAL A 17 0.83 -7.35 8.37
N ARG A 18 1.58 -8.47 8.29
CA ARG A 18 2.80 -8.65 9.08
C ARG A 18 3.81 -7.55 8.85
N TYR A 19 4.00 -7.15 7.59
CA TYR A 19 4.94 -6.11 7.24
C TYR A 19 4.49 -4.74 7.75
N LEU A 20 3.25 -4.33 7.50
CA LEU A 20 2.77 -3.01 7.92
C LEU A 20 2.62 -2.90 9.44
N ALA A 21 2.14 -3.94 10.11
CA ALA A 21 2.09 -3.97 11.58
C ALA A 21 3.48 -3.87 12.21
N TRP A 22 4.48 -4.55 11.62
CA TRP A 22 5.88 -4.39 12.02
C TRP A 22 6.42 -3.00 11.68
N ALA A 23 6.22 -2.52 10.46
CA ALA A 23 6.82 -1.26 10.00
C ALA A 23 6.29 -0.05 10.81
N LEU A 24 4.99 -0.05 11.10
CA LEU A 24 4.28 1.04 11.78
C LEU A 24 4.14 0.82 13.28
N GLN A 25 4.66 -0.30 13.81
CA GLN A 25 4.50 -0.73 15.20
C GLN A 25 3.03 -0.69 15.68
N ASP A 26 2.09 -1.03 14.78
CA ASP A 26 0.65 -0.93 15.02
C ASP A 26 -0.03 -2.30 14.95
N THR A 27 -0.43 -2.80 16.13
CA THR A 27 -1.09 -4.10 16.29
C THR A 27 -2.57 -4.11 15.86
N ARG A 28 -3.14 -2.94 15.52
CA ARG A 28 -4.52 -2.83 15.02
C ARG A 28 -4.64 -3.21 13.54
N ILE A 29 -3.51 -3.29 12.83
CA ILE A 29 -3.47 -3.68 11.42
C ILE A 29 -3.72 -5.18 11.31
N ASP A 30 -4.75 -5.55 10.56
CA ASP A 30 -5.17 -6.95 10.43
C ASP A 30 -5.93 -7.16 9.10
N ARG A 31 -6.17 -8.42 8.73
CA ARG A 31 -6.98 -8.75 7.55
C ARG A 31 -8.44 -8.38 7.80
N MET A 32 -9.07 -7.82 6.78
CA MET A 32 -10.50 -7.55 6.80
C MET A 32 -11.27 -8.88 6.66
N PRO A 33 -12.30 -9.14 7.49
CA PRO A 33 -13.24 -10.21 7.23
C PRO A 33 -14.03 -9.92 5.96
N LEU A 34 -14.32 -10.95 5.15
CA LEU A 34 -15.09 -10.79 3.91
C LEU A 34 -16.47 -10.17 4.20
N LYS A 35 -16.74 -8.96 3.69
CA LYS A 35 -18.02 -8.25 3.85
C LYS A 35 -18.96 -8.32 2.63
N GLY A 36 -18.62 -9.09 1.60
CA GLY A 36 -19.47 -9.24 0.42
C GLY A 36 -19.49 -7.96 -0.42
N ARG A 37 -20.67 -7.37 -0.67
CA ARG A 37 -20.82 -6.23 -1.61
C ARG A 37 -20.32 -4.88 -1.07
N LEU A 38 -20.12 -4.76 0.24
CA LEU A 38 -19.64 -3.55 0.91
C LEU A 38 -18.20 -3.75 1.37
N ASP A 39 -17.36 -4.27 0.46
CA ASP A 39 -15.96 -4.47 0.78
C ASP A 39 -15.24 -3.12 0.89
N GLU A 40 -14.35 -3.05 1.86
CA GLU A 40 -13.58 -1.85 2.26
C GLU A 40 -12.07 -2.13 2.08
N GLY A 41 -11.73 -3.10 1.23
CA GLY A 41 -10.37 -3.57 0.99
C GLY A 41 -9.95 -4.73 1.90
N ASP A 42 -8.84 -5.35 1.53
CA ASP A 42 -8.31 -6.56 2.17
C ASP A 42 -7.74 -6.36 3.58
N ILE A 43 -7.22 -5.16 3.91
CA ILE A 43 -6.54 -4.87 5.17
C ILE A 43 -7.20 -3.71 5.92
N ARG A 44 -7.50 -3.91 7.20
CA ARG A 44 -8.04 -2.89 8.10
C ARG A 44 -6.97 -2.30 9.01
N GLY A 45 -7.29 -1.15 9.62
CA GLY A 45 -6.47 -0.54 10.67
C GLY A 45 -5.32 0.33 10.14
N VAL A 46 -5.05 0.32 8.84
CA VAL A 46 -4.07 1.21 8.21
C VAL A 46 -4.63 2.63 8.17
N ARG A 47 -3.86 3.59 8.67
CA ARG A 47 -4.23 5.00 8.73
C ARG A 47 -3.08 5.87 8.27
N PHE A 48 -3.43 7.02 7.72
CA PHE A 48 -2.51 8.10 7.43
C PHE A 48 -3.04 9.37 8.10
N ARG A 49 -2.26 9.93 9.03
CA ARG A 49 -2.65 11.13 9.81
C ARG A 49 -4.05 11.06 10.44
N GLY A 50 -4.43 9.86 10.89
CA GLY A 50 -5.73 9.60 11.51
C GLY A 50 -6.85 9.22 10.55
N GLU A 51 -6.69 9.44 9.25
CA GLU A 51 -7.67 9.04 8.23
C GLU A 51 -7.44 7.58 7.80
N PRO A 52 -8.51 6.81 7.49
CA PRO A 52 -8.36 5.43 7.06
C PRO A 52 -7.73 5.34 5.66
N VAL A 53 -6.93 4.31 5.41
CA VAL A 53 -6.35 4.02 4.08
C VAL A 53 -6.92 2.70 3.58
N CYS A 54 -7.53 2.73 2.38
CA CYS A 54 -8.00 1.53 1.71
C CYS A 54 -6.80 0.75 1.17
N VAL A 55 -6.64 -0.50 1.58
CA VAL A 55 -5.50 -1.34 1.18
C VAL A 55 -6.01 -2.61 0.51
N GLU A 56 -5.71 -2.75 -0.77
CA GLU A 56 -6.09 -3.91 -1.58
C GLU A 56 -4.86 -4.72 -1.98
N CYS A 57 -4.92 -6.06 -1.88
CA CYS A 57 -3.78 -6.95 -2.08
C CYS A 57 -3.96 -7.87 -3.30
N LYS A 58 -3.05 -7.83 -4.27
CA LYS A 58 -3.17 -8.68 -5.49
C LYS A 58 -1.88 -9.43 -5.84
N ASP A 59 -1.91 -10.74 -5.70
CA ASP A 59 -0.94 -11.68 -6.29
C ASP A 59 -1.57 -12.38 -7.51
N THR A 60 -1.35 -11.79 -8.68
CA THR A 60 -1.83 -12.27 -9.98
C THR A 60 -0.67 -12.34 -10.95
N LYS A 61 -0.68 -13.35 -11.84
CA LYS A 61 0.33 -13.51 -12.89
C LYS A 61 0.26 -12.39 -13.93
N GLU A 62 -0.94 -11.99 -14.32
CA GLU A 62 -1.17 -10.96 -15.32
C GLU A 62 -1.14 -9.55 -14.70
N PRO A 63 -0.58 -8.55 -15.40
CA PRO A 63 -0.50 -7.16 -14.97
C PRO A 63 -1.83 -6.42 -15.17
N GLN A 64 -2.90 -6.89 -14.51
CA GLN A 64 -4.25 -6.29 -14.55
C GLN A 64 -4.37 -5.03 -13.67
N TYR A 65 -3.39 -4.12 -13.73
CA TYR A 65 -3.31 -2.96 -12.84
C TYR A 65 -4.54 -2.05 -12.91
N ARG A 66 -5.03 -1.75 -14.12
CA ARG A 66 -6.24 -0.92 -14.31
C ARG A 66 -7.49 -1.51 -13.67
N GLU A 67 -7.67 -2.81 -13.81
CA GLU A 67 -8.84 -3.52 -13.28
C GLU A 67 -8.79 -3.57 -11.76
N HIS A 68 -7.65 -3.95 -11.19
CA HIS A 68 -7.47 -3.98 -9.75
C HIS A 68 -7.55 -2.59 -9.12
N TRP A 69 -6.97 -1.56 -9.75
CA TRP A 69 -7.11 -0.18 -9.25
C TRP A 69 -8.57 0.29 -9.27
N ARG A 70 -9.35 -0.07 -10.30
CA ARG A 70 -10.79 0.22 -10.32
C ARG A 70 -11.55 -0.45 -9.18
N GLN A 71 -11.16 -1.66 -8.77
CA GLN A 71 -11.71 -2.32 -7.59
C GLN A 71 -11.36 -1.53 -6.33
N THR A 72 -10.08 -1.15 -6.18
CA THR A 72 -9.61 -0.32 -5.06
C THR A 72 -10.36 1.01 -4.99
N LEU A 73 -10.64 1.69 -6.10
CA LEU A 73 -11.43 2.93 -6.11
C LEU A 73 -12.86 2.74 -5.60
N VAL A 74 -13.49 1.58 -5.88
CA VAL A 74 -14.82 1.24 -5.35
C VAL A 74 -14.75 1.01 -3.84
N GLU A 75 -13.73 0.31 -3.36
CA GLU A 75 -13.52 0.04 -1.94
C GLU A 75 -13.17 1.32 -1.15
N MET A 76 -12.37 2.22 -1.73
CA MET A 76 -12.11 3.56 -1.21
C MET A 76 -13.40 4.35 -1.03
N ALA A 77 -14.31 4.30 -2.02
CA ALA A 77 -15.60 4.94 -1.94
C ALA A 77 -16.50 4.31 -0.85
N ASN A 78 -16.46 2.99 -0.69
CA ASN A 78 -17.19 2.30 0.38
C ASN A 78 -16.63 2.65 1.79
N MET A 79 -15.31 2.80 1.90
CA MET A 79 -14.62 3.19 3.13
C MET A 79 -14.73 4.69 3.44
N ASP A 80 -15.25 5.50 2.51
CA ASP A 80 -15.30 6.96 2.60
C ASP A 80 -13.90 7.58 2.85
N THR A 81 -12.93 7.17 2.03
CA THR A 81 -11.55 7.67 2.12
C THR A 81 -11.00 8.17 0.79
N PRO A 82 -10.22 9.27 0.80
CA PRO A 82 -9.45 9.69 -0.38
C PRO A 82 -8.14 8.92 -0.53
N TYR A 83 -7.75 8.08 0.44
CA TYR A 83 -6.47 7.38 0.46
C TYR A 83 -6.65 5.90 0.10
N GLY A 84 -5.95 5.46 -0.94
CA GLY A 84 -5.93 4.07 -1.34
C GLY A 84 -4.57 3.60 -1.84
N VAL A 85 -4.31 2.31 -1.68
CA VAL A 85 -3.13 1.65 -2.22
C VAL A 85 -3.47 0.23 -2.66
N LEU A 86 -3.00 -0.13 -3.85
CA LEU A 86 -2.98 -1.49 -4.35
C LEU A 86 -1.59 -2.08 -4.10
N VAL A 87 -1.49 -2.99 -3.13
CA VAL A 87 -0.28 -3.76 -2.86
C VAL A 87 -0.21 -4.93 -3.85
N LYS A 88 0.63 -4.78 -4.89
CA LYS A 88 0.76 -5.74 -5.99
C LYS A 88 2.05 -6.54 -5.86
N HIS A 89 1.93 -7.85 -6.11
CA HIS A 89 3.10 -8.72 -6.22
C HIS A 89 4.04 -8.25 -7.34
N ARG A 90 5.31 -8.02 -6.99
CA ARG A 90 6.39 -7.67 -7.90
C ARG A 90 7.05 -8.94 -8.42
N LYS A 91 7.05 -9.11 -9.74
CA LYS A 91 7.69 -10.26 -10.41
C LYS A 91 9.15 -10.41 -9.95
N GLY A 92 9.51 -11.62 -9.53
CA GLY A 92 10.86 -11.96 -9.08
C GLY A 92 11.16 -11.63 -7.61
N VAL A 93 10.20 -11.07 -6.86
CA VAL A 93 10.38 -10.73 -5.44
C VAL A 93 9.56 -11.70 -4.57
N GLY A 94 10.20 -12.33 -3.58
CA GLY A 94 9.52 -13.20 -2.63
C GLY A 94 8.65 -12.42 -1.65
N VAL A 95 7.50 -12.98 -1.25
CA VAL A 95 6.54 -12.34 -0.33
C VAL A 95 6.84 -12.68 1.14
N LYS A 96 7.43 -13.85 1.41
CA LYS A 96 7.48 -14.44 2.76
C LYS A 96 8.65 -13.98 3.64
N SER A 97 8.95 -12.68 3.63
CA SER A 97 9.93 -12.04 4.51
C SER A 97 9.67 -10.54 4.58
N LEU A 98 10.13 -9.85 5.63
CA LEU A 98 10.00 -8.39 5.73
C LEU A 98 10.67 -7.68 4.55
N LYS A 99 11.91 -8.04 4.24
CA LYS A 99 12.66 -7.51 3.08
C LYS A 99 11.94 -7.77 1.76
N GLY A 100 11.40 -8.97 1.59
CA GLY A 100 10.68 -9.33 0.36
C GLY A 100 9.35 -8.59 0.23
N MET A 101 8.64 -8.40 1.35
CA MET A 101 7.37 -7.69 1.39
C MET A 101 7.55 -6.17 1.18
N GLY A 102 8.57 -5.55 1.81
CA GLY A 102 8.90 -4.15 1.60
C GLY A 102 9.27 -3.80 0.15
N ALA A 103 9.77 -4.78 -0.60
CA ALA A 103 10.11 -4.63 -2.03
C ALA A 103 8.93 -4.90 -2.99
N GLN A 104 7.72 -5.22 -2.50
CA GLN A 104 6.50 -5.32 -3.31
C GLN A 104 6.04 -3.94 -3.76
N MET A 105 5.12 -3.88 -4.72
CA MET A 105 4.68 -2.60 -5.28
C MET A 105 3.52 -2.04 -4.46
N ALA A 106 3.65 -0.83 -3.96
CA ALA A 106 2.53 0.01 -3.53
C ALA A 106 2.10 0.87 -4.73
N VAL A 107 0.98 0.52 -5.34
CA VAL A 107 0.44 1.17 -6.55
C VAL A 107 -0.70 2.10 -6.17
N MET A 108 -0.73 3.30 -6.76
CA MET A 108 -1.83 4.26 -6.62
C MET A 108 -1.88 5.17 -7.85
N ASP A 109 -2.94 5.97 -8.01
CA ASP A 109 -2.92 7.03 -9.02
C ASP A 109 -2.10 8.24 -8.58
N GLU A 110 -1.71 9.07 -9.57
CA GLU A 110 -0.91 10.28 -9.35
C GLU A 110 -1.59 11.22 -8.34
N ASP A 111 -2.92 11.38 -8.39
CA ASP A 111 -3.65 12.25 -7.47
C ASP A 111 -3.59 11.75 -6.01
N THR A 112 -3.78 10.44 -5.79
CA THR A 112 -3.68 9.82 -4.46
C THR A 112 -2.26 9.93 -3.91
N PHE A 113 -1.26 9.70 -4.77
CA PHE A 113 0.15 9.87 -4.39
C PHE A 113 0.45 11.31 -3.95
N GLU A 114 0.04 12.30 -4.72
CA GLU A 114 0.24 13.71 -4.40
C GLU A 114 -0.52 14.14 -3.12
N ARG A 115 -1.69 13.55 -2.84
CA ARG A 115 -2.40 13.75 -1.57
C ARG A 115 -1.59 13.25 -0.37
N PHE A 116 -0.98 12.06 -0.47
CA PHE A 116 -0.09 11.56 0.57
C PHE A 116 1.10 12.50 0.81
N LEU A 117 1.78 12.94 -0.26
CA LEU A 117 2.93 13.84 -0.14
C LEU A 117 2.55 15.22 0.43
N THR A 118 1.41 15.76 0.01
CA THR A 118 0.87 17.00 0.56
C THR A 118 0.55 16.84 2.05
N GLY A 119 -0.01 15.69 2.45
CA GLY A 119 -0.27 15.37 3.84
C GLY A 119 0.99 15.34 4.71
N LEU A 120 2.14 14.92 4.17
CA LEU A 120 3.42 14.94 4.90
C LEU A 120 3.90 16.37 5.18
N THR A 121 3.81 17.25 4.19
CA THR A 121 4.40 18.62 4.23
C THR A 121 3.61 19.63 5.05
N GLY A 122 2.44 19.27 5.61
CA GLY A 122 1.63 20.13 6.49
C GLY A 122 2.29 20.54 7.81
N LEU A 123 3.52 20.08 8.06
CA LEU A 123 4.41 20.48 9.14
C LEU A 123 5.69 21.01 8.48
N HIS A 124 5.89 22.33 8.38
CA HIS A 124 7.05 22.95 7.73
C HIS A 124 8.39 22.59 8.43
N VAL A 125 8.89 21.37 8.20
CA VAL A 125 10.19 20.86 8.63
C VAL A 125 11.01 20.57 7.37
N ALA A 126 12.21 21.12 7.25
CA ALA A 126 13.04 21.03 6.05
C ALA A 126 13.23 19.58 5.55
N ASP A 127 13.37 18.64 6.49
CA ASP A 127 13.60 17.22 6.21
C ASP A 127 12.43 16.55 5.46
N LEU A 128 11.19 17.03 5.65
CA LEU A 128 10.03 16.47 4.96
C LEU A 128 9.95 16.94 3.50
N ALA A 129 10.43 18.15 3.18
CA ALA A 129 10.50 18.61 1.80
C ALA A 129 11.47 17.76 0.97
N GLU A 130 12.66 17.49 1.51
CA GLU A 130 13.66 16.61 0.87
C GLU A 130 13.11 15.19 0.70
N LEU A 131 12.47 14.63 1.73
CA LEU A 131 11.83 13.32 1.64
C LEU A 131 10.77 13.28 0.53
N THR A 132 9.89 14.28 0.45
CA THR A 132 8.85 14.27 -0.61
C THR A 132 9.42 14.35 -2.01
N GLU A 133 10.49 15.12 -2.23
CA GLU A 133 11.16 15.19 -3.53
C GLU A 133 11.86 13.86 -3.87
N GLN A 134 12.51 13.24 -2.88
CA GLN A 134 13.07 11.90 -3.04
C GLN A 134 11.99 10.88 -3.42
N LEU A 135 10.86 10.87 -2.72
CA LEU A 135 9.74 9.96 -3.01
C LEU A 135 9.19 10.16 -4.42
N ARG A 136 9.07 11.42 -4.89
CA ARG A 136 8.68 11.73 -6.29
C ARG A 136 9.68 11.17 -7.30
N GLY A 137 10.98 11.36 -7.04
CA GLY A 137 12.05 10.85 -7.92
C GLY A 137 12.13 9.31 -7.96
N GLU A 138 11.74 8.64 -6.87
CA GLU A 138 11.73 7.18 -6.78
C GLU A 138 10.46 6.53 -7.34
N ALA A 139 9.34 7.27 -7.39
CA ALA A 139 8.08 6.80 -7.92
C ALA A 139 8.21 6.46 -9.41
N ARG A 140 7.68 5.30 -9.80
CA ARG A 140 7.77 4.78 -11.16
C ARG A 140 6.39 4.68 -11.76
N ARG A 141 6.22 5.09 -13.01
CA ARG A 141 4.99 4.83 -13.75
C ARG A 141 4.77 3.34 -13.95
N VAL A 142 3.53 2.91 -13.81
CA VAL A 142 3.12 1.55 -14.14
C VAL A 142 3.06 1.40 -15.67
N PRO A 143 3.73 0.41 -16.27
CA PRO A 143 3.71 0.22 -17.72
C PRO A 143 2.28 0.13 -18.28
N ARG A 144 2.02 0.85 -19.37
CA ARG A 144 0.71 0.92 -20.06
C ARG A 144 -0.44 1.49 -19.21
N ASN A 145 -0.14 2.06 -18.04
CA ASN A 145 -1.10 2.69 -17.14
C ASN A 145 -0.49 4.02 -16.63
N PRO A 146 -0.39 5.06 -17.49
CA PRO A 146 0.43 6.24 -17.20
C PRO A 146 -0.02 7.05 -15.99
N HIS A 147 -1.30 6.94 -15.61
CA HIS A 147 -1.87 7.62 -14.43
C HIS A 147 -1.61 6.87 -13.12
N LEU A 148 -1.05 5.67 -13.18
CA LEU A 148 -0.68 4.89 -12.00
C LEU A 148 0.83 5.00 -11.79
N VAL A 149 1.18 5.28 -10.55
CA VAL A 149 2.55 5.24 -10.06
C VAL A 149 2.71 4.10 -9.06
N TRP A 150 3.94 3.68 -8.87
CA TRP A 150 4.28 2.75 -7.81
C TRP A 150 5.64 3.06 -7.20
N LEU A 151 5.74 2.72 -5.93
CA LEU A 151 6.98 2.71 -5.15
C LEU A 151 7.08 1.39 -4.38
N PRO A 152 8.27 1.00 -3.89
CA PRO A 152 8.37 -0.11 -2.95
C PRO A 152 7.44 0.11 -1.75
N LEU A 153 6.81 -0.96 -1.25
CA LEU A 153 5.95 -0.90 -0.07
C LEU A 153 6.66 -0.31 1.15
N GLU A 154 7.98 -0.47 1.25
CA GLU A 154 8.82 0.18 2.25
C GLU A 154 8.78 1.70 2.19
N ARG A 155 8.86 2.27 0.99
CA ARG A 155 8.72 3.72 0.80
C ARG A 155 7.31 4.19 1.16
N PHE A 156 6.31 3.35 0.91
CA PHE A 156 4.92 3.68 1.26
C PHE A 156 4.71 3.62 2.78
N ALA A 157 5.30 2.63 3.45
CA ALA A 157 5.29 2.57 4.91
C ALA A 157 6.00 3.77 5.54
N LEU A 158 7.09 4.27 4.96
CA LEU A 158 7.70 5.54 5.39
C LEU A 158 6.72 6.71 5.29
N ILE A 159 5.94 6.80 4.21
CA ILE A 159 4.90 7.83 4.07
C ILE A 159 3.84 7.69 5.17
N LEU A 160 3.37 6.47 5.43
CA LEU A 160 2.39 6.21 6.49
C LEU A 160 2.93 6.54 7.89
N ASN A 161 4.25 6.46 8.08
CA ASN A 161 4.94 6.73 9.33
C ASN A 161 5.51 8.15 9.43
N ASP A 162 4.98 9.10 8.67
CA ASP A 162 5.43 10.51 8.67
C ASP A 162 6.94 10.69 8.37
N GLY A 163 7.52 9.78 7.60
CA GLY A 163 8.95 9.76 7.29
C GLY A 163 9.85 9.20 8.39
N LEU A 164 9.29 8.81 9.55
CA LEU A 164 10.04 8.23 10.66
C LEU A 164 10.53 6.81 10.32
N PRO A 165 11.64 6.35 10.93
CA PRO A 165 12.16 5.02 10.64
C PRO A 165 11.17 3.91 11.01
N LEU A 166 11.25 2.80 10.29
CA LEU A 166 10.29 1.69 10.36
C LEU A 166 10.76 0.59 11.30
N GLY A 167 9.83 -0.03 12.00
CA GLY A 167 10.11 -1.15 12.88
C GLY A 167 10.58 -0.76 14.29
N PRO A 168 10.86 -1.75 15.16
CA PRO A 168 11.21 -1.52 16.55
C PRO A 168 12.68 -1.12 16.76
N ASP A 169 13.54 -1.39 15.76
CA ASP A 169 14.98 -1.11 15.81
C ASP A 169 15.34 0.26 15.21
N ALA A 170 14.32 1.12 15.05
CA ALA A 170 14.38 2.48 14.52
C ALA A 170 15.11 3.45 15.46
#